data_AF-A0A7S6RD37-F1
#
_entry.id   AF-A0A7S6RD37-F1
#
_cell.length_a   1.000
_cell.length_b   1.000
_cell.length_c   1.000
_cell.angle_alpha   90.00
_cell.angle_beta   90.00
_cell.angle_gamma   90.00
#
_symmetry.space_group_name_H-M   'P 1'
#
loop_
_entity.id
_entity.type
_entity.pdbx_description
1 polymer ?
#
loop_
_entity_poly.entity_id
_entity_poly.type
_entity_poly.pdbx_seq_one_letter_code
_entity_poly.pdbx_strand_id
1 'polypeptide(L)'
;MATKENLESLQEVVAIWNEWRRKNQGAEADSYTANLMNANLSYTNLNGADLHHANLKGSNLKGANLTGANLTGANLTGANLTGANLTGANLTGANLSQSNLIAANFHNTTLTGSCMQHCKFNSATQLHGLVCESID
;
A
#
# COMPACT_ATOMS: atom_id res chain seq x y z
N MET A 1 -4.03 -17.45 -10.21
CA MET A 1 -3.01 -16.98 -9.24
C MET A 1 -2.09 -16.05 -10.02
N ALA A 2 -2.00 -14.76 -9.69
CA ALA A 2 -0.96 -13.90 -10.23
C ALA A 2 0.37 -14.32 -9.59
N THR A 3 0.93 -15.42 -10.08
CA THR A 3 2.26 -15.88 -9.69
C THR A 3 3.28 -14.87 -10.18
N LYS A 4 4.44 -14.83 -9.52
CA LYS A 4 5.60 -13.93 -9.73
C LYS A 4 5.96 -13.60 -11.19
N GLU A 5 5.51 -14.38 -12.16
CA GLU A 5 5.80 -14.25 -13.58
C GLU A 5 5.02 -13.14 -14.30
N ASN A 6 3.90 -12.64 -13.75
CA ASN A 6 3.10 -11.61 -14.44
C ASN A 6 3.50 -10.16 -14.11
N LEU A 7 4.59 -9.95 -13.35
CA LEU A 7 5.03 -8.65 -12.84
C LEU A 7 5.73 -7.76 -13.89
N GLU A 8 6.03 -8.29 -15.07
CA GLU A 8 6.69 -7.52 -16.17
C GLU A 8 5.78 -6.45 -16.80
N SER A 9 4.47 -6.49 -16.51
CA SER A 9 3.47 -5.56 -17.07
C SER A 9 3.24 -4.29 -16.22
N LEU A 10 3.97 -4.13 -15.11
CA LEU A 10 3.82 -2.97 -14.20
C LEU A 10 4.52 -1.69 -14.70
N GLN A 11 4.49 -1.38 -16.00
CA GLN A 11 4.89 -0.05 -16.51
C GLN A 11 3.72 0.79 -17.07
N GLU A 12 2.50 0.24 -17.17
CA GLU A 12 1.26 0.97 -17.48
C GLU A 12 0.17 0.74 -16.40
N VAL A 13 0.58 0.89 -15.14
CA VAL A 13 0.05 0.07 -14.05
C VAL A 13 -1.36 0.40 -13.61
N VAL A 14 -1.69 1.65 -13.34
CA VAL A 14 -2.93 1.95 -12.58
C VAL A 14 -4.17 1.59 -13.38
N ALA A 15 -4.22 1.95 -14.67
CA ALA A 15 -5.36 1.64 -15.52
C ALA A 15 -5.50 0.13 -15.76
N ILE A 16 -4.41 -0.54 -16.12
CA ILE A 16 -4.39 -1.99 -16.35
C ILE A 16 -4.70 -2.75 -15.07
N TRP A 17 -4.17 -2.30 -13.93
CA TRP A 17 -4.37 -2.92 -12.62
C TRP A 17 -5.81 -2.75 -12.15
N ASN A 18 -6.38 -1.55 -12.26
CA ASN A 18 -7.79 -1.29 -11.95
C ASN A 18 -8.71 -2.11 -12.88
N GLU A 19 -8.35 -2.24 -14.16
CA GLU A 19 -9.12 -3.04 -15.11
C GLU A 19 -9.00 -4.55 -14.84
N TRP A 20 -7.80 -5.05 -14.53
CA TRP A 20 -7.59 -6.42 -14.10
C TRP A 20 -8.41 -6.72 -12.86
N ARG A 21 -8.39 -5.83 -11.86
CA ARG A 21 -9.22 -5.96 -10.64
C ARG A 21 -10.70 -6.04 -10.98
N ARG A 22 -11.21 -5.14 -11.82
CA ARG A 22 -12.61 -5.15 -12.25
C ARG A 22 -13.00 -6.47 -12.92
N LYS A 23 -12.10 -7.06 -13.71
CA LYS A 23 -12.33 -8.34 -14.42
C LYS A 23 -12.19 -9.57 -13.52
N ASN A 24 -11.46 -9.47 -12.41
CA ASN A 24 -11.17 -10.61 -11.52
C ASN A 24 -11.89 -10.50 -10.15
N GLN A 25 -12.97 -9.73 -10.06
CA GLN A 25 -13.81 -9.67 -8.85
C GLN A 25 -14.45 -11.05 -8.58
N GLY A 26 -14.02 -11.70 -7.49
CA GLY A 26 -14.53 -13.01 -7.04
C GLY A 26 -13.60 -14.20 -7.28
N ALA A 27 -12.41 -14.00 -7.87
CA ALA A 27 -11.46 -15.10 -8.16
C ALA A 27 -10.45 -15.39 -7.03
N GLU A 28 -10.40 -14.56 -5.98
CA GLU A 28 -9.43 -14.74 -4.89
C GLU A 28 -10.09 -15.50 -3.74
N ALA A 29 -9.62 -16.74 -3.52
CA ALA A 29 -10.07 -17.64 -2.47
C ALA A 29 -9.55 -17.26 -1.05
N ASP A 30 -8.77 -16.19 -0.95
CA ASP A 30 -8.24 -15.64 0.29
C ASP A 30 -9.06 -14.40 0.69
N SER A 31 -9.09 -14.04 1.98
CA SER A 31 -9.83 -12.86 2.51
C SER A 31 -9.36 -11.49 1.95
N TYR A 32 -8.42 -11.48 1.00
CA TYR A 32 -7.82 -10.30 0.40
C TYR A 32 -8.20 -10.23 -1.07
N THR A 33 -8.30 -9.02 -1.63
CA THR A 33 -8.77 -8.79 -3.00
C THR A 33 -7.66 -8.74 -4.05
N ALA A 34 -6.41 -8.68 -3.58
CA ALA A 34 -5.20 -8.84 -4.38
C ALA A 34 -4.10 -9.45 -3.51
N ASN A 35 -3.50 -10.56 -3.94
CA ASN A 35 -2.32 -11.13 -3.28
C ASN A 35 -1.01 -10.62 -3.92
N LEU A 36 -0.36 -9.67 -3.25
CA LEU A 36 0.91 -9.04 -3.61
C LEU A 36 1.99 -9.29 -2.54
N MET A 37 1.85 -10.39 -1.81
CA MET A 37 2.79 -10.75 -0.73
C MET A 37 4.20 -10.90 -1.30
N ASN A 38 5.19 -10.26 -0.66
CA ASN A 38 6.59 -10.24 -1.08
C ASN A 38 6.81 -9.74 -2.53
N ALA A 39 5.84 -9.04 -3.14
CA ALA A 39 5.99 -8.49 -4.48
C ALA A 39 7.06 -7.37 -4.48
N ASN A 40 7.80 -7.27 -5.58
CA ASN A 40 8.69 -6.14 -5.80
C ASN A 40 7.95 -5.04 -6.58
N LEU A 41 7.59 -3.98 -5.86
CA LEU A 41 6.87 -2.81 -6.35
C LEU A 41 7.71 -1.53 -6.12
N SER A 42 9.03 -1.67 -6.04
CA SER A 42 9.90 -0.51 -5.81
C SER A 42 9.83 0.45 -6.97
N TYR A 43 9.69 1.74 -6.68
CA TYR A 43 9.63 2.83 -7.66
C TYR A 43 8.48 2.73 -8.67
N THR A 44 7.49 1.86 -8.44
CA THR A 44 6.32 1.75 -9.33
C THR A 44 5.37 2.93 -9.15
N ASN A 45 4.73 3.35 -10.24
CA ASN A 45 3.66 4.33 -10.18
C ASN A 45 2.31 3.66 -9.89
N LEU A 46 1.80 3.84 -8.68
CA LEU A 46 0.53 3.32 -8.15
C LEU A 46 -0.41 4.48 -7.75
N ASN A 47 -0.25 5.65 -8.36
CA ASN A 47 -1.08 6.81 -8.10
C ASN A 47 -2.57 6.49 -8.33
N GLY A 48 -3.40 6.63 -7.30
CA GLY A 48 -4.83 6.31 -7.40
C GLY A 48 -5.16 4.82 -7.59
N ALA A 49 -4.21 3.92 -7.34
CA ALA A 49 -4.48 2.47 -7.42
C ALA A 49 -5.47 2.03 -6.34
N ASP A 50 -6.40 1.15 -6.70
CA ASP A 50 -7.45 0.68 -5.78
C ASP A 50 -7.04 -0.57 -4.97
N LEU A 51 -6.00 -0.48 -4.14
CA LEU A 51 -5.44 -1.57 -3.32
C LEU A 51 -6.27 -1.93 -2.05
N HIS A 52 -7.58 -1.69 -2.01
CA HIS A 52 -8.42 -2.01 -0.85
C HIS A 52 -8.34 -3.50 -0.50
N HIS A 53 -8.10 -3.86 0.76
CA HIS A 53 -7.91 -5.23 1.21
C HIS A 53 -6.83 -6.02 0.42
N ALA A 54 -5.83 -5.35 -0.15
CA ALA A 54 -4.69 -6.05 -0.75
C ALA A 54 -3.78 -6.66 0.34
N ASN A 55 -3.26 -7.86 0.07
CA ASN A 55 -2.20 -8.46 0.86
C ASN A 55 -0.84 -8.03 0.32
N LEU A 56 -0.25 -7.02 0.95
CA LEU A 56 1.07 -6.44 0.62
C LEU A 56 2.13 -6.83 1.68
N LYS A 57 1.87 -7.90 2.45
CA LYS A 57 2.77 -8.35 3.51
C LYS A 57 4.17 -8.62 2.96
N GLY A 58 5.19 -8.01 3.59
CA GLY A 58 6.59 -8.14 3.17
C GLY A 58 6.92 -7.59 1.78
N SER A 59 6.00 -6.89 1.11
CA SER A 59 6.26 -6.31 -0.21
C SER A 59 7.31 -5.19 -0.16
N ASN A 60 8.02 -5.01 -1.26
CA ASN A 60 8.97 -3.91 -1.43
C ASN A 60 8.31 -2.76 -2.19
N LEU A 61 7.87 -1.73 -1.49
CA LEU A 61 7.26 -0.50 -2.01
C LEU A 61 8.22 0.70 -1.94
N LYS A 62 9.54 0.44 -1.84
CA LYS A 62 10.56 1.49 -1.72
C LYS A 62 10.42 2.50 -2.86
N GLY A 63 10.24 3.77 -2.52
CA GLY A 63 10.11 4.85 -3.49
C GLY A 63 8.87 4.78 -4.39
N ALA A 64 7.90 3.92 -4.10
CA ALA A 64 6.67 3.81 -4.88
C ALA A 64 5.83 5.10 -4.78
N ASN A 65 5.17 5.48 -5.87
CA ASN A 65 4.19 6.56 -5.84
C ASN A 65 2.79 5.99 -5.56
N LEU A 66 2.31 6.13 -4.33
CA LEU A 66 0.98 5.71 -3.85
C LEU A 66 0.05 6.92 -3.64
N THR A 67 0.34 8.06 -4.26
CA THR A 67 -0.45 9.29 -4.10
C THR A 67 -1.92 9.00 -4.40
N GLY A 68 -2.83 9.30 -3.47
CA GLY A 68 -4.27 9.07 -3.62
C GLY A 68 -4.71 7.59 -3.74
N ALA A 69 -3.82 6.63 -3.48
CA ALA A 69 -4.18 5.20 -3.54
C ALA A 69 -5.19 4.83 -2.44
N ASN A 70 -6.09 3.91 -2.74
CA ASN A 70 -6.99 3.31 -1.76
C ASN A 70 -6.32 2.05 -1.17
N LEU A 71 -5.88 2.12 0.08
CA LEU A 71 -5.26 1.03 0.84
C LEU A 71 -6.14 0.61 2.03
N THR A 72 -7.45 0.91 1.98
CA THR A 72 -8.38 0.59 3.06
C THR A 72 -8.33 -0.90 3.39
N GLY A 73 -8.07 -1.25 4.65
CA GLY A 73 -7.97 -2.65 5.11
C GLY A 73 -6.80 -3.45 4.53
N ALA A 74 -5.83 -2.81 3.86
CA ALA A 74 -4.69 -3.50 3.28
C ALA A 74 -3.74 -4.05 4.38
N ASN A 75 -3.16 -5.22 4.12
CA ASN A 75 -2.13 -5.79 4.98
C ASN A 75 -0.74 -5.38 4.48
N LEU A 76 -0.13 -4.40 5.13
CA LEU A 76 1.23 -3.89 4.87
C LEU A 76 2.25 -4.39 5.91
N THR A 77 1.91 -5.45 6.66
CA THR A 77 2.78 -5.97 7.73
C THR A 77 4.18 -6.27 7.18
N GLY A 78 5.21 -5.68 7.78
CA GLY A 78 6.60 -5.86 7.38
C GLY A 78 6.97 -5.31 5.99
N ALA A 79 6.09 -4.54 5.33
CA ALA A 79 6.39 -3.95 4.03
C ALA A 79 7.49 -2.89 4.11
N ASN A 80 8.28 -2.77 3.04
CA ASN A 80 9.27 -1.71 2.91
C ASN A 80 8.68 -0.52 2.15
N LEU A 81 8.29 0.54 2.85
CA LEU A 81 7.76 1.79 2.31
C LEU A 81 8.81 2.92 2.34
N THR A 82 10.10 2.59 2.43
CA THR A 82 11.16 3.61 2.52
C THR A 82 11.08 4.58 1.34
N GLY A 83 10.92 5.87 1.63
CA GLY A 83 10.81 6.92 0.62
C GLY A 83 9.54 6.87 -0.26
N ALA A 84 8.54 6.04 0.08
CA ALA A 84 7.29 5.98 -0.67
C ALA A 84 6.47 7.27 -0.49
N ASN A 85 5.75 7.67 -1.55
CA ASN A 85 4.85 8.81 -1.50
C ASN A 85 3.40 8.35 -1.32
N LEU A 86 2.83 8.53 -0.13
CA LEU A 86 1.43 8.19 0.21
C LEU A 86 0.55 9.44 0.34
N THR A 87 0.94 10.55 -0.29
CA THR A 87 0.18 11.82 -0.18
C THR A 87 -1.29 11.59 -0.55
N GLY A 88 -2.22 11.94 0.34
CA GLY A 88 -3.66 11.78 0.08
C GLY A 88 -4.16 10.34 0.01
N ALA A 89 -3.33 9.33 0.31
CA ALA A 89 -3.76 7.94 0.32
C ALA A 89 -4.74 7.65 1.47
N ASN A 90 -5.61 6.66 1.27
CA ASN A 90 -6.52 6.19 2.30
C ASN A 90 -6.02 4.86 2.89
N LEU A 91 -5.54 4.88 4.13
CA LEU A 91 -5.05 3.72 4.88
C LEU A 91 -6.00 3.33 6.03
N THR A 92 -7.28 3.70 5.94
CA THR A 92 -8.28 3.36 6.96
C THR A 92 -8.30 1.86 7.24
N GLY A 93 -8.14 1.45 8.50
CA GLY A 93 -8.12 0.03 8.87
C GLY A 93 -6.92 -0.78 8.35
N ALA A 94 -5.91 -0.14 7.74
CA ALA A 94 -4.75 -0.86 7.22
C ALA A 94 -3.82 -1.31 8.35
N ASN A 95 -3.17 -2.46 8.16
CA ASN A 95 -2.16 -2.93 9.11
C ASN A 95 -0.75 -2.65 8.58
N LEU A 96 -0.07 -1.64 9.14
CA LEU A 96 1.30 -1.27 8.81
C LEU A 96 2.33 -1.86 9.79
N SER A 97 1.93 -2.77 10.69
CA SER A 97 2.80 -3.28 11.75
C SER A 97 4.16 -3.75 11.23
N GLN A 98 5.24 -3.41 11.93
CA GLN A 98 6.62 -3.80 11.58
C GLN A 98 7.11 -3.28 10.22
N SER A 99 6.37 -2.38 9.55
CA SER A 99 6.79 -1.81 8.27
C SER A 99 7.95 -0.81 8.45
N ASN A 100 8.68 -0.57 7.35
CA ASN A 100 9.69 0.46 7.29
C ASN A 100 9.14 1.70 6.55
N LEU A 101 8.89 2.77 7.30
CA LEU A 101 8.31 4.04 6.86
C LEU A 101 9.35 5.16 6.78
N ILE A 102 10.65 4.84 6.85
CA ILE A 102 11.72 5.83 6.82
C ILE A 102 11.61 6.69 5.57
N ALA A 103 11.62 8.02 5.75
CA ALA A 103 11.48 9.00 4.66
C ALA A 103 10.20 8.89 3.81
N ALA A 104 9.21 8.11 4.25
CA ALA A 104 7.92 8.04 3.57
C ALA A 104 7.12 9.33 3.78
N ASN A 105 6.31 9.70 2.78
CA ASN A 105 5.48 10.88 2.83
C ASN A 105 4.01 10.52 3.08
N PHE A 106 3.48 10.87 4.25
CA PHE A 106 2.08 10.70 4.64
C PHE A 106 1.28 12.01 4.65
N HIS A 107 1.67 13.01 3.85
CA HIS A 107 0.92 14.26 3.80
C HIS A 107 -0.55 14.03 3.41
N ASN A 108 -1.49 14.53 4.21
CA ASN A 108 -2.94 14.37 3.96
C ASN A 108 -3.40 12.91 3.84
N THR A 109 -2.67 11.96 4.43
CA THR A 109 -3.08 10.56 4.46
C THR A 109 -4.12 10.31 5.55
N THR A 110 -5.11 9.46 5.28
CA THR A 110 -6.07 8.98 6.30
C THR A 110 -5.55 7.69 6.95
N LEU A 111 -5.44 7.68 8.27
CA LEU A 111 -4.92 6.56 9.07
C LEU A 111 -5.93 6.04 10.12
N THR A 112 -7.19 6.50 10.09
CA THR A 112 -8.21 6.08 11.06
C THR A 112 -8.34 4.56 11.15
N GLY A 113 -8.24 4.01 12.37
CA GLY A 113 -8.30 2.57 12.64
C GLY A 113 -7.13 1.77 12.07
N SER A 114 -6.06 2.43 11.59
CA SER A 114 -4.86 1.72 11.14
C SER A 114 -4.01 1.28 12.33
N CYS A 115 -3.29 0.17 12.17
CA CYS A 115 -2.35 -0.34 13.16
C CYS A 115 -0.92 -0.01 12.73
N MET A 116 -0.18 0.75 13.54
CA MET A 116 1.19 1.19 13.24
C MET A 116 2.24 0.70 14.25
N GLN A 117 1.97 -0.43 14.89
CA GLN A 117 2.83 -0.98 15.93
C GLN A 117 4.19 -1.43 15.38
N HIS A 118 5.26 -1.09 16.10
CA HIS A 118 6.64 -1.45 15.75
C HIS A 118 7.11 -0.96 14.37
N CYS A 119 6.45 0.04 13.78
CA CYS A 119 6.91 0.69 12.55
C CYS A 119 8.24 1.41 12.79
N LYS A 120 9.10 1.40 11.78
CA LYS A 120 10.32 2.21 11.77
C LYS A 120 10.07 3.50 11.01
N PHE A 121 10.29 4.64 11.64
CA PHE A 121 10.26 5.97 11.02
C PHE A 121 11.38 6.83 11.58
N ASN A 122 11.72 7.93 10.92
CA ASN A 122 12.75 8.85 11.38
C ASN A 122 12.34 10.31 11.12
N SER A 123 13.23 11.26 11.37
CA SER A 123 13.00 12.69 11.14
C SER A 123 12.67 13.07 9.70
N ALA A 124 12.94 12.19 8.72
CA ALA A 124 12.59 12.42 7.32
C ALA A 124 11.17 11.91 6.97
N THR A 125 10.54 11.12 7.84
CA THR A 125 9.17 10.64 7.62
C THR A 125 8.18 11.79 7.83
N GLN A 126 7.38 12.11 6.81
CA GLN A 126 6.46 13.23 6.84
C GLN A 126 5.09 12.75 7.34
N LEU A 127 4.71 13.16 8.54
CA LEU A 127 3.45 12.77 9.21
C LEU A 127 2.49 13.97 9.39
N HIS A 128 2.62 15.00 8.56
CA HIS A 128 1.82 16.24 8.69
C HIS A 128 0.50 16.15 7.91
N GLY A 129 -0.56 16.76 8.43
CA GLY A 129 -1.88 16.74 7.78
C GLY A 129 -2.60 15.40 7.84
N LEU A 130 -2.18 14.49 8.74
CA LEU A 130 -2.85 13.20 8.91
C LEU A 130 -4.30 13.38 9.37
N VAL A 131 -5.19 12.58 8.79
CA VAL A 131 -6.55 12.39 9.30
C VAL A 131 -6.58 11.11 10.11
N CYS A 132 -6.79 11.24 11.42
CA CYS A 132 -6.82 10.11 12.35
C CYS A 132 -7.81 10.41 13.49
N GLU A 133 -8.91 9.66 13.54
CA GLU A 133 -9.85 9.69 14.68
C GLU A 133 -9.43 8.69 15.78
N SER A 134 -8.76 7.60 15.39
CA SER A 134 -8.11 6.63 16.28
C SER A 134 -6.98 5.90 15.53
N ILE A 135 -5.89 5.57 16.22
CA ILE A 135 -4.85 4.62 15.80
C ILE A 135 -4.71 3.61 16.94
N ASP A 136 -4.61 2.32 16.60
CA ASP A 136 -4.43 1.21 17.55
C ASP A 136 -2.96 0.94 17.91
#